data_AF-A0A6M3JAD5-F1
#
_entry.id   AF-A0A6M3JAD5-F1
#
_cell.length_a   1.000
_cell.length_b   1.000
_cell.length_c   1.000
_cell.angle_alpha   90.00
_cell.angle_beta   90.00
_cell.angle_gamma   90.00
#
_symmetry.space_group_name_H-M   'P 1'
#
loop_
_entity.id
_entity.type
_entity.pdbx_description
1 polymer ?
#
loop_
_entity_poly.entity_id
_entity_poly.type
_entity_poly.pdbx_seq_one_letter_code
_entity_poly.pdbx_strand_id
1 'polypeptide(L)' 'MDEESIFYAECPHCERHEFSDEDAWFEHVSMCEWEQQRDLEREEEE' A
#
# COMPACT_ATOMS: atom_id res chain seq x y z
N MET A 1 -2.56 -31.55 -7.28
CA MET A 1 -1.37 -30.71 -7.11
C MET A 1 -1.89 -29.34 -6.82
N ASP A 2 -1.50 -28.88 -5.67
CA ASP A 2 -2.00 -27.79 -4.86
C ASP A 2 -2.07 -26.48 -5.65
N GLU A 3 -3.20 -25.80 -5.49
CA GLU A 3 -3.52 -24.50 -6.09
C GLU A 3 -2.43 -23.51 -5.64
N GLU A 4 -1.59 -23.06 -6.58
CA GLU A 4 -0.64 -21.99 -6.36
C GLU A 4 -1.48 -20.73 -6.09
N SER A 5 -1.74 -20.43 -4.81
CA SER A 5 -2.39 -19.19 -4.39
C SER A 5 -1.45 -18.04 -4.74
N ILE A 6 -1.57 -17.53 -5.95
CA ILE A 6 -0.88 -16.31 -6.37
C ILE A 6 -1.39 -15.20 -5.43
N PHE A 7 -0.50 -14.68 -4.59
CA PHE A 7 -0.82 -13.56 -3.71
C PHE A 7 -1.18 -12.37 -4.60
N TYR A 8 -2.37 -11.83 -4.42
CA TYR A 8 -2.81 -10.61 -5.07
C TYR A 8 -3.32 -9.66 -4.00
N ALA A 9 -2.69 -8.51 -3.90
CA ALA A 9 -3.07 -7.47 -2.95
C ALA A 9 -3.17 -6.09 -3.60
N GLU A 10 -3.99 -5.24 -2.98
CA GLU A 10 -4.28 -3.89 -3.42
C GLU A 10 -3.80 -2.90 -2.35
N CYS A 11 -3.31 -1.74 -2.76
CA CYS A 11 -2.99 -0.66 -1.83
C CYS A 11 -4.27 0.10 -1.42
N PRO A 12 -4.58 0.28 -0.14
CA PRO A 12 -5.78 1.01 0.29
C PRO A 12 -5.63 2.55 0.18
N HIS A 13 -4.41 3.07 -0.03
CA HIS A 13 -4.13 4.50 -0.07
C HIS A 13 -3.96 5.07 -1.49
N CYS A 14 -3.87 4.21 -2.51
CA CYS A 14 -3.72 4.63 -3.90
C CYS A 14 -4.40 3.64 -4.86
N GLU A 15 -4.48 3.96 -6.14
CA GLU A 15 -5.19 3.17 -7.16
C GLU A 15 -4.42 1.91 -7.61
N ARG A 16 -3.32 1.56 -6.92
CA ARG A 16 -2.46 0.43 -7.31
C ARG A 16 -3.00 -0.87 -6.73
N HIS A 17 -3.56 -1.71 -7.60
CA HIS A 17 -4.32 -2.90 -7.23
C HIS A 17 -3.67 -4.24 -7.62
N GLU A 18 -2.44 -4.20 -8.12
CA GLU A 18 -1.81 -5.35 -8.77
C GLU A 18 -0.46 -5.69 -8.12
N PHE A 19 -0.47 -6.04 -6.83
CA PHE A 19 0.72 -6.59 -6.19
C PHE A 19 0.68 -8.10 -6.20
N SER A 20 1.66 -8.71 -6.87
CA SER A 20 1.87 -10.15 -6.87
C SER A 20 2.85 -10.63 -5.80
N ASP A 21 3.39 -9.70 -4.99
CA ASP A 21 4.41 -9.92 -3.98
C ASP A 21 4.03 -9.20 -2.69
N GLU A 22 4.02 -9.94 -1.57
CA GLU A 22 3.60 -9.44 -0.27
C GLU A 22 4.55 -8.40 0.30
N ASP A 23 5.86 -8.57 0.11
CA ASP A 23 6.88 -7.65 0.62
C ASP A 23 6.80 -6.31 -0.13
N ALA A 24 6.72 -6.36 -1.46
CA ALA A 24 6.55 -5.17 -2.31
C ALA A 24 5.22 -4.44 -2.03
N TRP A 25 4.14 -5.18 -1.75
CA TRP A 25 2.87 -4.61 -1.30
C TRP A 25 3.03 -3.90 0.03
N PHE A 26 3.64 -4.56 1.02
CA PHE A 26 3.82 -4.01 2.36
C PHE A 26 4.69 -2.76 2.36
N GLU A 27 5.82 -2.77 1.65
CA GLU A 27 6.70 -1.59 1.49
C GLU A 27 5.94 -0.42 0.87
N HIS A 28 5.15 -0.69 -0.18
CA HIS A 28 4.38 0.33 -0.85
C HIS A 28 3.27 0.91 0.03
N VAL A 29 2.46 0.07 0.68
CA VAL A 29 1.38 0.49 1.59
C VAL A 29 1.94 1.33 2.73
N SER A 30 3.03 0.87 3.36
CA SER A 30 3.68 1.59 4.46
C SER A 30 4.18 2.97 4.03
N MET A 31 4.76 3.06 2.83
CA MET A 31 5.22 4.35 2.28
C MET A 31 4.04 5.28 1.96
N CYS A 32 3.00 4.77 1.29
CA CYS A 32 1.81 5.57 0.96
C CYS A 32 1.06 6.05 2.20
N GLU A 33 0.93 5.22 3.24
CA GLU A 33 0.33 5.62 4.51
C GLU A 33 1.10 6.79 5.13
N TRP A 34 2.45 6.72 5.15
CA TRP A 34 3.27 7.80 5.67
C TRP A 34 3.13 9.10 4.86
N GLU A 35 3.10 9.03 3.53
CA GLU A 35 2.92 10.21 2.68
C GLU A 35 1.56 10.88 2.94
N GLN A 36 0.50 10.09 3.10
CA GLN A 36 -0.84 10.59 3.40
C GLN A 36 -0.92 11.23 4.79
N GLN A 37 -0.32 10.60 5.81
CA GLN A 37 -0.26 11.16 7.16
C GLN A 37 0.51 12.49 7.18
N ARG A 38 1.63 12.57 6.48
CA ARG A 38 2.45 13.78 6.42
C ARG A 38 1.73 14.95 5.75
N ASP A 39 0.86 14.68 4.78
CA ASP A 39 0.04 15.71 4.14
C ASP A 39 -1.02 16.25 5.11
N LEU A 40 -1.68 15.34 5.85
CA LEU A 40 -2.63 15.71 6.91
C LEU A 40 -1.98 16.54 8.02
N GLU A 41 -0.79 16.13 8.47
CA GLU A 41 -0.03 16.89 9.48
C GLU A 41 0.31 18.30 8.97
N ARG A 42 0.63 18.45 7.68
CA ARG A 42 0.90 19.75 7.07
C ARG A 42 -0.34 20.64 7.06
N GLU A 43 -1.50 20.09 6.70
CA GLU A 43 -2.76 20.84 6.68
C GLU A 43 -3.22 21.24 8.11
N GLU A 44 -2.87 20.45 9.14
CA GLU A 44 -3.18 20.78 10.55
C GLU A 44 -2.28 21.90 11.12
N GLU A 45 -1.10 22.15 10.53
CA GLU A 45 -0.16 23.20 10.96
C GLU A 45 -0.41 24.59 10.30
N GLU A 46 -1.34 24.70 9.33
CA GLU A 46 -1.76 25.97 8.69
C GLU A 46 -3.04 26.58 9.29
#